data_AF-A0A6J0Y6J1-F1
#
_entry.id   AF-A0A6J0Y6J1-F1
#
_cell.length_a   1.000
_cell.length_b   1.000
_cell.length_c   1.000
_cell.angle_alpha   90.00
_cell.angle_beta   90.00
_cell.angle_gamma   90.00
#
_symmetry.space_group_name_H-M   'P 1'
#
loop_
_entity.id
_entity.type
_entity.pdbx_description
1 polymer ?
#
loop_
_entity_poly.entity_id
_entity_poly.type
_entity_poly.pdbx_seq_one_letter_code
_entity_poly.pdbx_strand_id
1 'polypeptide(L)'
;MHYCVLSAFLLLHLVTVALSLSTCSTLDMDQFMRKRIEAIRGQILSKLKLTSPPEDYPEPEEVPPEVISIYNSTRDLLQEKASRRAAACERERSDEEYYAKEVYKIDMPPFLPSETVCPVVTTPSGSVGSLCSRQSQVFCGYLDAIPPTFYRPYFRIVRFDVSAMEKNASNLVKAEFRVFRLQNPKARVPEQRIELYQ
;
A
#
# COMPACT_ATOMS: atom_id res chain seq x y z
N MET A 1 -44.20 -28.24 57.06
CA MET A 1 -44.90 -27.37 56.09
C MET A 1 -44.31 -25.96 56.02
N HIS A 2 -44.10 -25.25 57.13
CA HIS A 2 -43.58 -23.86 57.12
C HIS A 2 -42.15 -23.68 56.57
N TYR A 3 -41.23 -24.61 56.84
CA TYR A 3 -39.85 -24.53 56.33
C TYR A 3 -39.75 -24.64 54.79
N CYS A 4 -40.63 -25.44 54.17
CA CYS A 4 -40.67 -25.57 52.72
C CYS A 4 -41.16 -24.28 52.05
N VAL A 5 -42.14 -23.60 52.66
CA VAL A 5 -42.68 -22.34 52.16
C VAL A 5 -41.65 -21.21 52.26
N LEU A 6 -40.93 -21.14 53.39
CA LEU A 6 -39.86 -20.16 53.57
C LEU A 6 -38.70 -20.38 52.58
N SER A 7 -38.30 -21.62 52.36
CA SER A 7 -37.27 -21.97 51.37
C SER A 7 -37.70 -21.59 49.95
N ALA A 8 -38.94 -21.87 49.57
CA ALA A 8 -39.49 -21.47 48.26
C ALA A 8 -39.50 -19.94 48.08
N PHE A 9 -39.86 -19.19 49.11
CA PHE A 9 -39.83 -17.72 49.09
C PHE A 9 -38.42 -17.17 48.91
N LEU A 10 -37.44 -17.77 49.61
CA LEU A 10 -36.04 -17.39 49.53
C LEU A 10 -35.43 -17.68 48.15
N LEU A 11 -35.75 -18.84 47.56
CA LEU A 11 -35.35 -19.19 46.20
C LEU A 11 -35.97 -18.26 45.16
N LEU A 12 -37.25 -17.89 45.33
CA LEU A 12 -37.93 -16.97 44.43
C LEU A 12 -37.29 -15.57 44.46
N HIS A 13 -36.97 -15.06 45.64
CA HIS A 13 -36.26 -13.80 45.78
C HIS A 13 -34.84 -13.86 45.20
N LEU A 14 -34.12 -14.96 45.41
CA LEU A 14 -32.77 -15.14 44.87
C LEU A 14 -32.77 -15.19 43.33
N VAL A 15 -33.74 -15.87 42.72
CA VAL A 15 -33.94 -15.90 41.26
C VAL A 15 -34.28 -14.50 40.74
N THR A 16 -35.16 -13.76 41.43
CA THR A 16 -35.56 -12.41 41.04
C THR A 16 -34.36 -11.44 41.08
N VAL A 17 -33.51 -11.56 42.11
CA VAL A 17 -32.27 -10.76 42.25
C VAL A 17 -31.22 -11.16 41.21
N ALA A 18 -31.05 -12.45 40.91
CA ALA A 18 -30.13 -12.91 39.87
C ALA A 18 -30.53 -12.44 38.47
N LEU A 19 -31.84 -12.36 38.18
CA LEU A 19 -32.37 -11.83 36.93
C LEU A 19 -32.20 -10.30 36.83
N SER A 20 -32.28 -9.56 37.94
CA SER A 20 -32.04 -8.11 37.94
C SER A 20 -30.55 -7.71 37.92
N LEU A 21 -29.66 -8.60 38.36
CA LEU A 21 -28.20 -8.44 38.24
C LEU A 21 -27.68 -8.74 36.82
N SER A 22 -28.42 -9.51 36.02
CA SER A 22 -28.15 -9.69 34.59
C SER A 22 -28.69 -8.51 33.79
N THR A 23 -27.95 -7.40 33.79
CA THR A 23 -28.25 -6.20 32.98
C THR A 23 -27.96 -6.38 31.48
N CYS A 24 -27.56 -7.58 31.03
CA CYS A 24 -27.30 -7.86 29.63
C CYS A 24 -28.62 -8.08 28.87
N SER A 25 -29.12 -7.03 28.21
CA SER A 25 -30.17 -7.15 27.19
C SER A 25 -29.74 -8.11 26.09
N THR A 26 -30.64 -8.97 25.61
CA THR A 26 -30.41 -9.78 24.42
C THR A 26 -30.12 -8.86 23.24
N LEU A 27 -28.88 -8.87 22.75
CA LEU A 27 -28.48 -8.07 21.61
C LEU A 27 -28.93 -8.75 20.32
N ASP A 28 -29.87 -8.11 19.61
CA ASP A 28 -30.23 -8.52 18.25
C ASP A 28 -29.13 -8.08 17.28
N MET A 29 -28.24 -9.02 16.97
CA MET A 29 -27.14 -8.79 16.03
C MET A 29 -27.65 -8.33 14.67
N ASP A 30 -28.83 -8.78 14.22
CA ASP A 30 -29.35 -8.42 12.90
C ASP A 30 -29.76 -6.93 12.84
N GLN A 31 -30.34 -6.39 13.91
CA GLN A 31 -30.62 -4.96 14.00
C GLN A 31 -29.33 -4.13 13.98
N PHE A 32 -28.30 -4.55 14.70
CA PHE A 32 -27.01 -3.86 14.71
C PHE A 32 -26.31 -3.93 13.36
N MET A 33 -26.33 -5.09 12.71
CA MET A 33 -25.76 -5.26 11.37
C MET A 33 -26.48 -4.38 10.35
N ARG A 34 -27.81 -4.30 10.37
CA ARG A 34 -28.58 -3.38 9.51
C ARG A 34 -28.20 -1.92 9.74
N LYS A 35 -28.16 -1.46 11.00
CA LYS A 35 -27.74 -0.09 11.35
C LYS A 35 -26.30 0.20 10.93
N ARG A 36 -25.40 -0.78 11.09
CA ARG A 36 -23.99 -0.67 10.69
C ARG A 36 -23.85 -0.57 9.17
N ILE A 37 -24.60 -1.37 8.40
CA ILE A 37 -24.59 -1.31 6.94
C ILE A 37 -25.03 0.07 6.45
N GLU A 38 -26.11 0.62 7.00
CA GLU A 38 -26.58 1.96 6.59
C GLU A 38 -25.58 3.06 6.96
N ALA A 39 -24.97 2.97 8.15
CA ALA A 39 -23.94 3.89 8.57
C ALA A 39 -22.69 3.81 7.67
N ILE A 40 -22.26 2.60 7.29
CA ILE A 40 -21.13 2.38 6.39
C ILE A 40 -21.45 2.91 4.98
N ARG A 41 -22.67 2.70 4.49
CA ARG A 41 -23.11 3.26 3.19
C ARG A 41 -22.98 4.78 3.18
N GLY A 42 -23.54 5.47 4.18
CA GLY A 42 -23.42 6.92 4.32
C GLY A 42 -21.96 7.39 4.48
N GLN A 43 -21.15 6.63 5.22
CA GLN A 43 -19.73 6.94 5.38
C GLN A 43 -18.96 6.86 4.06
N ILE A 44 -19.18 5.82 3.25
CA ILE A 44 -18.52 5.67 1.94
C ILE A 44 -18.91 6.82 1.01
N LEU A 45 -20.21 7.13 0.90
CA LEU A 45 -20.71 8.19 0.05
C LEU A 45 -20.16 9.57 0.47
N SER A 46 -20.17 9.87 1.76
CA SER A 46 -19.59 11.10 2.32
C SER A 46 -18.10 11.22 2.00
N LYS A 47 -17.33 10.13 2.13
CA LYS A 47 -15.90 10.10 1.80
C LYS A 47 -15.62 10.34 0.32
N LEU A 48 -16.46 9.78 -0.55
CA LEU A 48 -16.36 9.95 -2.01
C LEU A 48 -16.99 11.27 -2.52
N LYS A 49 -17.61 12.05 -1.63
CA LYS A 49 -18.38 13.26 -1.97
C LYS A 49 -19.53 12.98 -2.95
N LEU A 50 -20.17 11.81 -2.80
CA LEU A 50 -21.33 11.41 -3.58
C LEU A 50 -22.60 11.55 -2.73
N THR A 51 -23.69 12.00 -3.35
CA THR A 51 -25.01 12.09 -2.69
C THR A 51 -25.78 10.76 -2.76
N SER A 52 -25.52 9.95 -3.78
CA SER A 52 -26.09 8.64 -4.00
C SER A 52 -25.07 7.73 -4.70
N PRO A 53 -25.25 6.41 -4.66
CA PRO A 53 -24.45 5.50 -5.49
C PRO A 53 -24.55 5.88 -6.98
N PRO A 54 -23.49 5.68 -7.78
CA PRO A 54 -23.58 5.83 -9.23
C PRO A 54 -24.66 4.89 -9.81
N GLU A 55 -25.34 5.32 -10.86
CA GLU A 55 -26.45 4.58 -11.47
C GLU A 55 -25.98 3.53 -12.51
N ASP A 56 -24.77 3.73 -13.06
CA ASP A 56 -24.21 2.85 -14.10
C ASP A 56 -23.25 1.82 -13.49
N TYR A 57 -23.62 0.55 -13.60
CA TYR A 57 -22.83 -0.60 -13.19
C TYR A 57 -22.52 -1.42 -14.45
N PRO A 58 -21.41 -1.15 -15.15
CA PRO A 58 -21.02 -1.97 -16.27
C PRO A 58 -20.84 -3.43 -15.82
N GLU A 59 -21.06 -4.36 -16.75
CA GLU A 59 -20.82 -5.78 -16.52
C GLU A 59 -19.37 -5.98 -16.03
N PRO A 60 -19.10 -6.91 -15.08
CA PRO A 60 -17.78 -7.08 -14.51
C PRO A 60 -16.74 -7.46 -15.57
N GLU A 61 -16.05 -6.45 -16.10
CA GLU A 61 -14.91 -6.59 -16.99
C GLU A 61 -13.63 -6.87 -16.18
N GLU A 62 -12.67 -7.55 -16.81
CA GLU A 62 -11.35 -7.74 -16.22
C GLU A 62 -10.66 -6.37 -16.01
N VAL A 63 -10.38 -6.05 -14.76
CA VAL A 63 -9.71 -4.81 -14.39
C VAL A 63 -8.29 -4.81 -14.97
N PRO A 64 -7.83 -3.74 -15.63
CA PRO A 64 -6.49 -3.67 -16.19
C PRO A 64 -5.39 -3.96 -15.15
N PRO A 65 -4.30 -4.65 -15.52
CA PRO A 65 -3.24 -5.05 -14.59
C PRO A 65 -2.56 -3.85 -13.93
N GLU A 66 -2.50 -2.71 -14.60
CA GLU A 66 -1.97 -1.46 -14.05
C GLU A 66 -2.79 -0.96 -12.85
N VAL A 67 -4.12 -0.99 -12.96
CA VAL A 67 -5.04 -0.59 -11.87
C VAL A 67 -4.94 -1.58 -10.71
N ILE A 68 -4.85 -2.88 -10.99
CA ILE A 68 -4.63 -3.90 -9.97
C ILE A 68 -3.28 -3.69 -9.26
N SER A 69 -2.23 -3.31 -9.99
CA SER A 69 -0.92 -2.97 -9.43
C SER A 69 -1.00 -1.80 -8.45
N ILE A 70 -1.71 -0.73 -8.84
CA ILE A 70 -1.95 0.45 -7.99
C ILE A 70 -2.72 0.05 -6.74
N TYR A 71 -3.80 -0.73 -6.88
CA TYR A 71 -4.61 -1.20 -5.76
C TYR A 71 -3.79 -2.01 -4.76
N ASN A 72 -3.04 -3.01 -5.21
CA ASN A 72 -2.22 -3.85 -4.35
C ASN A 72 -1.14 -3.04 -3.62
N SER A 73 -0.43 -2.15 -4.33
CA SER A 73 0.56 -1.26 -3.74
C SER A 73 -0.05 -0.37 -2.65
N THR A 74 -1.25 0.17 -2.90
CA THR A 74 -1.98 1.04 -1.97
C THR A 74 -2.48 0.26 -0.76
N ARG A 75 -3.05 -0.93 -0.96
CA ARG A 75 -3.47 -1.82 0.13
C ARG A 75 -2.31 -2.14 1.06
N ASP A 76 -1.18 -2.54 0.51
CA ASP A 76 -0.01 -2.90 1.29
C ASP A 76 0.55 -1.69 2.06
N LEU A 77 0.52 -0.50 1.44
CA LEU A 77 0.90 0.76 2.08
C LEU A 77 -0.04 1.15 3.24
N LEU A 78 -1.35 1.04 3.01
CA LEU A 78 -2.35 1.35 4.04
C LEU A 78 -2.24 0.40 5.22
N GLN A 79 -1.93 -0.87 4.96
CA GLN A 79 -1.68 -1.88 5.99
C GLN A 79 -0.45 -1.54 6.83
N GLU A 80 0.67 -1.17 6.20
CA GLU A 80 1.89 -0.76 6.90
C GLU A 80 1.66 0.48 7.77
N LYS A 81 0.92 1.47 7.26
CA LYS A 81 0.53 2.67 8.02
C LYS A 81 -0.36 2.34 9.21
N ALA A 82 -1.35 1.46 9.02
CA ALA A 82 -2.22 1.02 10.11
C ALA A 82 -1.41 0.32 11.21
N SER A 83 -0.47 -0.54 10.84
CA SER A 83 0.48 -1.18 11.74
C SER A 83 1.32 -0.17 12.53
N ARG A 84 1.91 0.82 11.86
CA ARG A 84 2.71 1.87 12.52
C ARG A 84 1.90 2.71 13.49
N ARG A 85 0.69 3.13 13.09
CA ARG A 85 -0.23 3.89 13.95
C ARG A 85 -0.64 3.09 15.18
N ALA A 86 -0.92 1.81 15.01
CA ALA A 86 -1.23 0.91 16.12
C ALA A 86 -0.04 0.78 17.09
N ALA A 87 1.19 0.67 16.57
CA ALA A 87 2.41 0.62 17.38
C ALA A 87 2.71 1.95 18.10
N ALA A 88 2.39 3.10 17.49
CA ALA A 88 2.59 4.42 18.05
C ALA A 88 1.44 4.91 18.96
N CYS A 89 0.37 4.12 19.11
CA CYS A 89 -0.85 4.51 19.84
C CYS A 89 -1.48 5.83 19.35
N GLU A 90 -1.27 6.19 18.08
CA GLU A 90 -1.78 7.41 17.48
C GLU A 90 -3.30 7.31 17.26
N ARG A 91 -4.06 8.21 17.89
CA ARG A 91 -5.54 8.26 17.75
C ARG A 91 -6.04 9.42 16.88
N GLU A 92 -5.23 10.45 16.71
CA GLU A 92 -5.63 11.66 15.99
C GLU A 92 -5.62 11.41 14.48
N ARG A 93 -6.69 11.85 13.82
CA ARG A 93 -6.82 11.82 12.37
C ARG A 93 -7.15 13.23 11.93
N SER A 94 -6.38 13.80 11.02
CA SER A 94 -6.63 15.16 10.55
C SER A 94 -7.88 15.19 9.66
N ASP A 95 -8.54 16.35 9.61
CA ASP A 95 -9.75 16.55 8.80
C ASP A 95 -9.46 16.38 7.30
N GLU A 96 -8.23 16.66 6.87
CA GLU A 96 -7.76 16.49 5.48
C GLU A 96 -7.71 15.02 5.05
N GLU A 97 -7.56 14.07 5.98
CA GLU A 97 -7.58 12.61 5.73
C GLU A 97 -9.01 12.06 5.65
N TYR A 98 -10.03 12.85 5.97
CA TYR A 98 -11.41 12.35 5.99
C TYR A 98 -11.92 11.98 4.60
N TYR A 99 -11.73 12.85 3.60
CA TYR A 99 -12.17 12.62 2.22
C TYR A 99 -11.23 11.70 1.44
N ALA A 100 -11.81 10.94 0.52
CA ALA A 100 -11.05 10.09 -0.39
C ALA A 100 -10.06 10.91 -1.22
N LYS A 101 -8.92 10.29 -1.52
CA LYS A 101 -7.86 10.86 -2.35
C LYS A 101 -7.69 9.99 -3.58
N GLU A 102 -7.48 10.63 -4.72
CA GLU A 102 -7.09 9.95 -5.93
C GLU A 102 -5.63 9.50 -5.83
N VAL A 103 -5.33 8.29 -6.29
CA VAL A 103 -4.02 7.67 -6.17
C VAL A 103 -3.41 7.48 -7.55
N TYR A 104 -2.20 8.00 -7.72
CA TYR A 104 -1.42 7.86 -8.94
C TYR A 104 -0.14 7.08 -8.63
N LYS A 105 0.30 6.25 -9.57
CA LYS A 105 1.60 5.56 -9.54
C LYS A 105 2.42 6.05 -10.73
N ILE A 106 3.58 6.62 -10.46
CA ILE A 106 4.55 7.01 -11.49
C ILE A 106 5.73 6.06 -11.39
N ASP A 107 5.91 5.27 -12.43
CA ASP A 107 7.07 4.39 -12.55
C ASP A 107 8.28 5.16 -13.09
N MET A 108 9.47 4.70 -12.71
CA MET A 108 10.71 5.24 -13.28
C MET A 108 10.73 4.94 -14.78
N PRO A 109 11.08 5.90 -15.66
CA PRO A 109 11.21 5.63 -17.08
C PRO A 109 12.25 4.53 -17.31
N PRO A 110 11.99 3.59 -18.23
CA PRO A 110 12.88 2.48 -18.48
C PRO A 110 14.25 3.00 -18.94
N PHE A 111 15.31 2.38 -18.41
CA PHE A 111 16.66 2.67 -18.89
C PHE A 111 16.86 1.98 -20.24
N LEU A 112 16.66 2.72 -21.32
CA LEU A 112 17.16 2.35 -22.63
C LEU A 112 18.63 2.81 -22.69
N PRO A 113 19.62 1.90 -22.76
CA PRO A 113 20.98 2.32 -23.06
C PRO A 113 20.98 2.90 -24.48
N SER A 114 20.90 4.22 -24.59
CA SER A 114 21.22 4.92 -25.83
C SER A 114 22.67 4.59 -26.17
N GLU A 115 22.81 3.76 -27.21
CA GLU A 115 24.03 3.40 -27.91
C GLU A 115 25.20 2.94 -27.04
N THR A 116 25.43 1.62 -27.06
CA THR A 116 26.74 1.06 -26.76
C THR A 116 27.77 1.65 -27.72
N VAL A 117 28.38 2.79 -27.37
CA VAL A 117 29.68 3.15 -27.93
C VAL A 117 30.68 2.18 -27.31
N CYS A 118 30.91 1.07 -28.00
CA CYS A 118 32.07 0.23 -27.73
C CYS A 118 33.30 1.15 -27.86
N PRO A 119 34.17 1.29 -26.84
CA PRO A 119 35.42 1.98 -27.04
C PRO A 119 36.22 1.17 -28.06
N VAL A 120 36.37 1.71 -29.28
CA VAL A 120 37.28 1.16 -30.28
C VAL A 120 38.68 1.33 -29.70
N VAL A 121 39.24 0.26 -29.16
CA VAL A 121 40.65 0.21 -28.80
C VAL A 121 41.41 0.04 -30.12
N THR A 122 41.90 1.14 -30.69
CA THR A 122 42.86 1.10 -31.78
C THR A 122 44.16 0.50 -31.27
N THR A 123 44.44 -0.75 -31.62
CA THR A 123 45.79 -1.30 -31.55
C THR A 123 46.63 -0.75 -32.71
N PRO A 124 47.95 -0.54 -32.54
CA PRO A 124 48.82 0.06 -33.56
C PRO A 124 49.21 -0.93 -34.68
N SER A 125 48.35 -1.88 -35.00
CA SER A 125 48.55 -2.81 -36.12
C SER A 125 47.20 -3.00 -36.79
N GLY A 126 47.06 -2.48 -38.00
CA GLY A 126 45.79 -2.33 -38.72
C GLY A 126 45.15 -3.66 -39.14
N SER A 127 44.54 -4.36 -38.18
CA SER A 127 43.66 -5.50 -38.44
C SER A 127 42.28 -5.24 -37.85
N VAL A 128 41.29 -5.10 -38.73
CA VAL A 128 39.86 -4.99 -38.34
C VAL A 128 39.37 -6.39 -37.98
N GLY A 129 39.65 -6.81 -36.75
CA GLY A 129 39.19 -8.08 -36.20
C GLY A 129 38.10 -7.86 -35.16
N SER A 130 36.86 -8.27 -35.46
CA SER A 130 35.78 -8.35 -34.48
C SER A 130 36.06 -9.50 -33.50
N LEU A 131 36.70 -9.20 -32.36
CA LEU A 131 36.66 -10.10 -31.20
C LEU A 131 35.30 -9.89 -30.51
N CYS A 132 34.29 -10.55 -31.05
CA CYS A 132 33.06 -10.79 -30.29
C CYS A 132 33.36 -11.86 -29.23
N SER A 133 34.04 -11.45 -28.16
CA SER A 133 34.13 -12.26 -26.95
C SER A 133 32.71 -12.43 -26.42
N ARG A 134 32.23 -13.65 -26.59
CA ARG A 134 30.98 -14.21 -26.10
C ARG A 134 30.88 -14.03 -24.58
N GLN A 135 30.48 -12.86 -24.14
CA GLN A 135 29.84 -12.70 -22.83
C GLN A 135 28.37 -12.47 -23.08
N SER A 136 27.64 -13.57 -23.28
CA SER A 136 26.20 -13.63 -23.07
C SER A 136 25.91 -13.33 -21.60
N GLN A 137 26.02 -12.06 -21.21
CA GLN A 137 25.06 -11.52 -20.28
C GLN A 137 24.03 -10.81 -21.14
N VAL A 138 23.13 -11.63 -21.68
CA VAL A 138 21.75 -11.19 -21.86
C VAL A 138 21.39 -10.60 -20.50
N PHE A 139 21.43 -9.27 -20.38
CA PHE A 139 20.89 -8.56 -19.24
C PHE A 139 19.37 -8.73 -19.39
N CYS A 140 18.88 -9.93 -19.07
CA CYS A 140 17.51 -10.19 -18.71
C CYS A 140 17.32 -9.56 -17.32
N GLY A 141 17.51 -8.25 -17.25
CA GLY A 141 17.37 -7.44 -16.06
C GLY A 141 16.09 -6.65 -16.25
N TYR A 142 15.15 -6.89 -15.34
CA TYR A 142 13.90 -6.14 -15.15
C TYR A 142 13.98 -4.72 -15.72
N LEU A 143 13.08 -4.37 -16.64
CA LEU A 143 12.96 -3.00 -17.18
C LEU A 143 12.78 -1.96 -16.06
N ASP A 144 12.30 -2.40 -14.88
CA ASP A 144 12.03 -1.58 -13.70
C ASP A 144 13.17 -1.57 -12.66
N ALA A 145 14.34 -2.14 -12.98
CA ALA A 145 15.48 -2.15 -12.07
C ALA A 145 16.29 -0.85 -12.21
N ILE A 146 16.62 -0.22 -11.07
CA ILE A 146 17.54 0.94 -11.07
C ILE A 146 18.89 0.45 -11.61
N PRO A 147 19.35 0.94 -12.78
CA PRO A 147 20.54 0.40 -13.41
C PRO A 147 21.76 0.68 -12.53
N PRO A 148 22.72 -0.26 -12.43
CA PRO A 148 24.00 0.04 -11.84
C PRO A 148 24.70 1.06 -12.73
N THR A 149 24.97 2.25 -12.18
CA THR A 149 25.81 3.23 -12.86
C THR A 149 27.24 2.70 -12.87
N PHE A 150 27.72 2.24 -14.03
CA PHE A 150 29.07 1.68 -14.22
C PHE A 150 30.18 2.60 -13.69
N TYR A 151 29.94 3.91 -13.59
CA TYR A 151 30.89 4.91 -13.12
C TYR A 151 30.62 5.45 -11.70
N ARG A 152 29.57 5.01 -11.00
CA ARG A 152 29.16 5.55 -9.69
C ARG A 152 28.73 4.41 -8.75
N PRO A 153 29.66 3.82 -7.98
CA PRO A 153 29.38 2.64 -7.18
C PRO A 153 28.60 2.93 -5.88
N TYR A 154 28.61 4.17 -5.39
CA TYR A 154 28.08 4.53 -4.06
C TYR A 154 26.72 5.23 -4.08
N PHE A 155 26.23 5.66 -5.24
CA PHE A 155 24.94 6.33 -5.34
C PHE A 155 24.23 5.98 -6.65
N ARG A 156 22.90 6.08 -6.62
CA ARG A 156 22.03 5.83 -7.76
C ARG A 156 21.14 7.05 -7.97
N ILE A 157 20.84 7.36 -9.22
CA ILE A 157 19.95 8.47 -9.58
C ILE A 157 18.67 7.86 -10.13
N VAL A 158 17.54 8.30 -9.58
CA VAL A 158 16.20 7.99 -10.07
C VAL A 158 15.59 9.30 -10.55
N ARG A 159 14.95 9.27 -11.72
CA ARG A 159 14.27 10.43 -12.32
C ARG A 159 12.83 10.05 -12.59
N PHE A 160 11.93 11.00 -12.49
CA PHE A 160 10.51 10.81 -12.75
C PHE A 160 10.03 11.89 -13.72
N ASP A 161 9.18 11.51 -14.67
CA ASP A 161 8.39 12.47 -15.43
C ASP A 161 7.11 12.76 -14.64
N VAL A 162 6.98 13.99 -14.16
CA VAL A 162 5.83 14.47 -13.38
C VAL A 162 4.94 15.43 -14.18
N SER A 163 5.19 15.59 -15.48
CA SER A 163 4.45 16.52 -16.34
C SER A 163 2.94 16.24 -16.33
N ALA A 164 2.53 14.97 -16.27
CA ALA A 164 1.12 14.58 -16.16
C ALA A 164 0.47 15.05 -14.86
N MET A 165 1.22 15.17 -13.76
CA MET A 165 0.72 15.59 -12.45
C MET A 165 0.70 17.10 -12.24
N GLU A 166 1.43 17.87 -13.04
CA GLU A 166 1.58 19.32 -12.87
C GLU A 166 0.23 20.05 -12.87
N LYS A 167 -0.73 19.57 -13.67
CA LYS A 167 -2.10 20.10 -13.74
C LYS A 167 -2.91 19.93 -12.44
N ASN A 168 -2.55 18.94 -11.62
CA ASN A 168 -3.24 18.58 -10.37
C ASN A 168 -2.38 18.82 -9.13
N ALA A 169 -1.26 19.55 -9.25
CA ALA A 169 -0.30 19.74 -8.18
C ALA A 169 -0.90 20.36 -6.90
N SER A 170 -1.91 21.22 -7.03
CA SER A 170 -2.60 21.85 -5.88
C SER A 170 -3.41 20.85 -5.03
N ASN A 171 -3.79 19.71 -5.60
CA ASN A 171 -4.54 18.66 -4.91
C ASN A 171 -3.60 17.59 -4.29
N LEU A 172 -2.29 17.72 -4.49
CA LEU A 172 -1.31 16.77 -3.97
C LEU A 172 -1.20 16.90 -2.45
N VAL A 173 -1.74 15.91 -1.74
CA VAL A 173 -1.67 15.85 -0.27
C VAL A 173 -0.48 15.04 0.24
N LYS A 174 0.02 14.10 -0.57
CA LYS A 174 1.10 13.19 -0.16
C LYS A 174 1.79 12.57 -1.37
N ALA A 175 3.11 12.48 -1.31
CA ALA A 175 3.94 11.71 -2.23
C ALA A 175 4.87 10.79 -1.42
N GLU A 176 5.07 9.56 -1.89
CA GLU A 176 5.95 8.59 -1.25
C GLU A 176 6.79 7.87 -2.31
N PHE A 177 8.11 7.86 -2.09
CA PHE A 177 9.04 7.09 -2.91
C PHE A 177 9.14 5.67 -2.37
N ARG A 178 8.89 4.66 -3.23
CA ARG A 178 8.98 3.24 -2.86
C ARG A 178 10.01 2.54 -3.74
N VAL A 179 10.84 1.73 -3.11
CA VAL A 179 11.84 0.87 -3.77
C VAL A 179 11.76 -0.54 -3.23
N PHE A 180 11.91 -1.51 -4.11
CA PHE A 180 12.05 -2.90 -3.72
C PHE A 180 13.51 -3.22 -3.42
N ARG A 181 13.81 -3.60 -2.17
CA ARG A 181 15.17 -3.93 -1.75
C ARG A 181 15.50 -5.37 -2.13
N LEU A 182 16.51 -5.54 -2.98
CA LEU A 182 17.13 -6.83 -3.25
C LEU A 182 18.31 -7.08 -2.31
N GLN A 183 18.54 -8.35 -1.95
CA GLN A 183 19.72 -8.73 -1.18
C GLN A 183 20.99 -8.46 -2.00
N ASN A 184 21.99 -7.84 -1.37
CA ASN A 184 23.28 -7.58 -1.99
C ASN A 184 24.24 -8.75 -1.70
N PRO A 185 24.48 -9.69 -2.65
CA PRO A 185 25.33 -10.85 -2.40
C PRO A 185 26.80 -10.48 -2.19
N LYS A 186 27.21 -9.26 -2.57
CA LYS A 186 28.57 -8.76 -2.40
C LYS A 186 28.77 -8.07 -1.04
N ALA A 187 27.71 -7.92 -0.24
CA ALA A 187 27.80 -7.28 1.06
C ALA A 187 28.61 -8.14 2.04
N ARG A 188 29.63 -7.53 2.64
CA ARG A 188 30.43 -8.16 3.72
C ARG A 188 29.85 -7.89 5.11
N VAL A 189 28.86 -7.01 5.19
CA VAL A 189 28.19 -6.57 6.41
C VAL A 189 26.68 -6.83 6.30
N PRO A 190 26.01 -7.15 7.44
CA PRO A 190 24.58 -7.48 7.44
C PRO A 190 23.67 -6.27 7.22
N GLU A 191 24.17 -5.07 7.49
CA GLU A 191 23.40 -3.82 7.42
C GLU A 191 24.00 -2.85 6.39
N GLN A 192 23.14 -2.15 5.66
CA GLN A 192 23.53 -1.10 4.72
C GLN A 192 22.73 0.16 5.03
N ARG A 193 23.44 1.24 5.37
CA ARG A 193 22.86 2.58 5.57
C ARG A 193 22.75 3.29 4.23
N ILE A 194 21.58 3.83 3.93
CA ILE A 194 21.28 4.56 2.69
C ILE A 194 20.78 5.95 3.07
N GLU A 195 21.15 6.95 2.28
CA GLU A 195 20.72 8.33 2.42
C GLU A 195 20.02 8.76 1.12
N LEU A 196 18.92 9.51 1.25
CA LEU A 196 18.14 10.02 0.14
C LEU A 196 18.40 11.52 -0.03
N TYR A 197 18.61 11.94 -1.27
CA TYR A 197 18.88 13.32 -1.66
C TYR A 197 17.88 13.73 -2.74
N GLN A 198 17.43 15.00 -2.68
CA GLN A 198 16.55 15.62 -3.67
C GLN A 198 17.27 16.81 -4.31
#